data_AF-A0A5J4THM4-F1
#
_entry.id   AF-A0A5J4THM4-F1
#
_cell.length_a   1.000
_cell.length_b   1.000
_cell.length_c   1.000
_cell.angle_alpha   90.00
_cell.angle_beta   90.00
_cell.angle_gamma   90.00
#
_symmetry.space_group_name_H-M   'P 1'
#
loop_
_entity.id
_entity.type
_entity.pdbx_description
1 polymer ?
#
loop_
_entity_poly.entity_id
_entity_poly.type
_entity_poly.pdbx_seq_one_letter_code
_entity_poly.pdbx_strand_id
1 'polypeptide(L)'
;MGQDQSSLNSSVIKEIFSKDIDLQQADKVLGKLSSEVILLNVSDQAKNANTSLCKSIRSNLGNCKTENERLLLNYLEFLVEKGAQLSDSGGMNALHQVLTDSNLIEKVQKLILQKATDKQDQIIISPFANVQTQLIRVFLFMMKGQPIEKNLLESCSSNVERNIVALQNMIKDKYQLTFEKQIKEFRQDKVMENALIQGIKTLYTLNNITSENMTHLTNNSLPKQLLTFIHFNCLDKLNCEQQIKLTITRPVAYLIVAVMHILNSFTSKSVALCKYAEQQHNVIAHISARIWANRPKGIIIPEELQFLTNILTSNQKHL
;
A
#
# COMPACT_ATOMS: atom_id res chain seq x y z
N MET A 1 -9.35 -25.89 33.43
CA MET A 1 -8.30 -24.86 33.38
C MET A 1 -7.32 -25.23 32.28
N GLY A 2 -7.59 -24.84 31.03
CA GLY A 2 -6.64 -25.01 29.94
C GLY A 2 -5.70 -23.80 29.94
N GLN A 3 -4.40 -24.02 30.07
CA GLN A 3 -3.42 -22.98 29.80
C GLN A 3 -3.40 -22.76 28.28
N ASP A 4 -3.86 -21.59 27.83
CA ASP A 4 -3.64 -21.10 26.47
C ASP A 4 -2.12 -20.95 26.26
N GLN A 5 -1.48 -21.98 25.71
CA GLN A 5 -0.12 -21.89 25.19
C GLN A 5 -0.16 -21.19 23.84
N SER A 6 -0.42 -19.87 23.86
CA SER A 6 -0.22 -19.04 22.68
C SER A 6 1.28 -19.03 22.33
N SER A 7 1.64 -19.43 21.11
CA SER A 7 3.00 -19.29 20.61
C SER A 7 3.42 -17.80 20.52
N LEU A 8 2.45 -16.92 20.26
CA LEU A 8 2.60 -15.47 20.27
C LEU A 8 2.40 -14.94 21.69
N ASN A 9 3.46 -14.95 22.49
CA ASN A 9 3.38 -14.57 23.91
C ASN A 9 3.63 -13.07 24.13
N SER A 10 2.67 -12.40 24.78
CA SER A 10 2.76 -10.98 25.12
C SER A 10 3.89 -10.65 26.10
N SER A 11 4.37 -11.62 26.89
CA SER A 11 5.54 -11.45 27.75
C SER A 11 6.82 -11.20 26.95
N VAL A 12 6.94 -11.76 25.75
CA VAL A 12 8.12 -11.60 24.88
C VAL A 12 8.24 -10.15 24.40
N ILE A 13 7.12 -9.53 24.00
CA ILE A 13 7.10 -8.10 23.65
C ILE A 13 7.47 -7.26 24.87
N LYS A 14 6.88 -7.53 26.03
CA LYS A 14 7.23 -6.80 27.25
C LYS A 14 8.72 -6.94 27.59
N GLU A 15 9.30 -8.12 27.38
CA GLU A 15 10.72 -8.37 27.70
C GLU A 15 11.67 -7.57 26.79
N ILE A 16 11.41 -7.51 25.48
CA ILE A 16 12.16 -6.69 24.52
C ILE A 16 12.21 -5.23 24.94
N PHE A 17 11.11 -4.70 25.48
CA PHE A 17 10.96 -3.28 25.79
C PHE A 17 11.13 -2.92 27.28
N SER A 18 11.36 -3.91 28.16
CA SER A 18 11.62 -3.69 29.59
C SER A 18 13.06 -3.93 30.03
N LYS A 19 13.84 -4.63 29.21
CA LYS A 19 15.28 -4.80 29.39
C LYS A 19 15.99 -4.00 28.29
N ASP A 20 17.20 -3.48 28.57
CA ASP A 20 18.11 -2.93 27.57
C ASP A 20 18.61 -4.06 26.63
N ILE A 21 17.68 -4.70 25.93
CA ILE A 21 17.97 -5.74 24.96
C ILE A 21 18.58 -5.08 23.73
N ASP A 22 19.73 -5.59 23.31
CA ASP A 22 20.39 -5.15 22.09
C ASP A 22 19.47 -5.37 20.88
N LEU A 23 19.54 -4.44 19.94
CA LEU A 23 18.76 -4.41 18.71
C LEU A 23 18.77 -5.75 17.94
N GLN A 24 19.92 -6.43 17.85
CA GLN A 24 20.03 -7.70 17.15
C GLN A 24 19.18 -8.79 17.80
N GLN A 25 19.13 -8.81 19.13
CA GLN A 25 18.30 -9.75 19.86
C GLN A 25 16.81 -9.40 19.72
N ALA A 26 16.45 -8.11 19.73
CA ALA A 26 15.08 -7.66 19.47
C ALA A 26 14.61 -8.06 18.06
N ASP A 27 15.45 -7.84 17.04
CA ASP A 27 15.18 -8.21 15.64
C ASP A 27 15.02 -9.73 15.48
N LYS A 28 15.91 -10.53 16.08
CA LYS A 28 15.83 -11.99 16.04
C LYS A 28 14.53 -12.52 16.65
N VAL A 29 14.11 -11.95 17.78
CA VAL A 29 12.88 -12.38 18.47
C VAL A 29 11.64 -11.98 17.68
N LEU A 30 11.56 -10.73 17.19
CA LEU A 30 10.43 -10.28 16.37
C LEU A 30 10.38 -10.98 15.01
N GLY A 31 11.53 -11.31 14.43
CA GLY A 31 11.64 -12.11 13.21
C GLY A 31 11.12 -13.54 13.41
N LYS A 32 11.42 -14.15 14.55
CA LYS A 32 10.86 -15.46 14.92
C LYS A 32 9.33 -15.39 15.08
N LEU A 33 8.82 -14.39 15.81
CA LEU A 33 7.37 -14.20 15.96
C LEU A 33 6.69 -13.97 14.60
N SER A 34 7.29 -13.17 13.71
CA SER A 34 6.77 -12.98 12.34
C SER A 34 6.71 -14.29 11.56
N SER A 35 7.73 -15.14 11.70
CA SER A 35 7.78 -16.46 11.06
C SER A 35 6.69 -17.40 11.60
N GLU A 36 6.41 -17.35 12.90
CA GLU A 36 5.32 -18.12 13.49
C GLU A 36 3.96 -17.67 12.97
N VAL A 37 3.72 -16.35 12.85
CA VAL A 37 2.47 -15.80 12.27
C VAL A 37 2.19 -16.33 10.86
N ILE A 38 3.22 -16.60 10.04
CA ILE A 38 3.07 -17.17 8.69
C ILE A 38 2.39 -18.55 8.71
N LEU A 39 2.72 -19.35 9.72
CA LEU A 39 2.34 -20.77 9.78
C LEU A 39 0.94 -20.98 10.38
N LEU A 40 0.34 -19.93 10.95
CA LEU A 40 -0.97 -20.01 11.59
C LEU A 40 -2.10 -19.89 10.56
N ASN A 41 -3.08 -20.79 10.64
CA ASN A 41 -4.36 -20.64 9.95
C ASN A 41 -5.23 -19.54 10.62
N VAL A 42 -6.40 -19.24 10.03
CA VAL A 42 -7.30 -18.16 10.51
C VAL A 42 -7.67 -18.35 11.99
N SER A 43 -8.11 -19.55 12.36
CA SER A 43 -8.54 -19.86 13.73
C SER A 43 -7.41 -19.77 14.75
N ASP A 44 -6.20 -20.14 14.35
CA ASP A 44 -5.03 -20.11 15.23
C ASP A 44 -4.44 -18.70 15.34
N GLN A 45 -4.54 -17.87 14.29
CA GLN A 45 -4.19 -16.45 14.40
C GLN A 45 -5.10 -15.70 15.35
N ALA A 46 -6.43 -15.87 15.25
CA ALA A 46 -7.35 -15.18 16.16
C ALA A 46 -7.13 -15.58 17.63
N LYS A 47 -6.78 -16.84 17.88
CA LYS A 47 -6.43 -17.33 19.23
C LYS A 47 -5.09 -16.81 19.73
N ASN A 48 -4.06 -16.81 18.88
CA ASN A 48 -2.69 -16.46 19.29
C ASN A 48 -2.46 -14.94 19.30
N ALA A 49 -3.04 -14.20 18.35
CA ALA A 49 -2.98 -12.73 18.29
C ALA A 49 -4.05 -12.07 19.16
N ASN A 50 -4.19 -12.54 20.40
CA ASN A 50 -5.26 -12.13 21.30
C ASN A 50 -5.10 -10.68 21.80
N THR A 51 -6.12 -10.21 22.54
CA THR A 51 -6.17 -8.86 23.11
C THR A 51 -4.97 -8.54 24.02
N SER A 52 -4.37 -9.52 24.71
CA SER A 52 -3.19 -9.31 25.58
C SER A 52 -1.94 -8.97 24.77
N LEU A 53 -1.72 -9.67 23.65
CA LEU A 53 -0.65 -9.35 22.70
C LEU A 53 -0.84 -7.94 22.14
N CYS A 54 -2.03 -7.64 21.62
CA CYS A 54 -2.32 -6.33 21.03
C CYS A 54 -2.21 -5.18 22.05
N LYS A 55 -2.62 -5.39 23.31
CA LYS A 55 -2.38 -4.44 24.41
C LYS A 55 -0.89 -4.22 24.67
N SER A 56 -0.08 -5.27 24.58
CA SER A 56 1.37 -5.17 24.77
C SER A 56 2.05 -4.45 23.61
N ILE A 57 1.63 -4.70 22.36
CA ILE A 57 2.06 -3.90 21.21
C ILE A 57 1.69 -2.43 21.43
N ARG A 58 0.43 -2.14 21.77
CA ARG A 58 -0.05 -0.77 21.99
C ARG A 58 0.77 -0.02 23.04
N SER A 59 1.11 -0.67 24.15
CA SER A 59 1.86 -0.07 25.25
C SER A 59 3.32 0.20 24.90
N ASN A 60 3.93 -0.57 23.99
CA ASN A 60 5.35 -0.46 23.63
C ASN A 60 5.59 0.26 22.29
N LEU A 61 4.56 0.39 21.45
CA LEU A 61 4.59 1.20 20.25
C LEU A 61 4.52 2.68 20.66
N GLY A 62 5.67 3.28 20.98
CA GLY A 62 5.78 4.67 21.42
C GLY A 62 5.49 5.65 20.28
N ASN A 63 6.50 6.41 19.83
CA ASN A 63 6.35 7.42 18.76
C ASN A 63 7.06 7.02 17.45
N CYS A 64 7.53 5.77 17.35
CA CYS A 64 8.27 5.22 16.22
C CYS A 64 9.55 6.02 15.90
N LYS A 65 10.20 6.56 16.94
CA LYS A 65 11.46 7.31 16.85
C LYS A 65 12.66 6.41 17.06
N THR A 66 12.56 5.40 17.92
CA THR A 66 13.66 4.46 18.20
C THR A 66 13.64 3.28 17.24
N GLU A 67 14.77 2.60 17.08
CA GLU A 67 14.88 1.42 16.22
C GLU A 67 14.03 0.26 16.73
N ASN A 68 13.98 0.04 18.06
CA ASN A 68 13.10 -0.97 18.67
C ASN A 68 11.62 -0.69 18.36
N GLU A 69 11.17 0.56 18.48
CA GLU A 69 9.79 0.93 18.09
C GLU A 69 9.51 0.68 16.61
N ARG A 70 10.50 0.90 15.73
CA ARG A 70 10.39 0.60 14.29
C ARG A 70 10.33 -0.92 14.02
N LEU A 71 11.11 -1.73 14.73
CA LEU A 71 11.01 -3.19 14.64
C LEU A 71 9.63 -3.68 15.08
N LEU A 72 9.08 -3.11 16.16
CA LEU A 72 7.72 -3.44 16.60
C LEU A 72 6.66 -3.00 15.58
N LEU A 73 6.85 -1.86 14.91
CA LEU A 73 5.98 -1.43 13.82
C LEU A 73 6.05 -2.39 12.62
N ASN A 74 7.24 -2.90 12.27
CA ASN A 74 7.41 -3.92 11.22
C ASN A 74 6.65 -5.21 11.57
N TYR A 75 6.80 -5.68 12.82
CA TYR A 75 6.05 -6.85 13.30
C TYR A 75 4.54 -6.60 13.26
N LEU A 76 4.09 -5.42 13.70
CA LEU A 76 2.68 -5.06 13.66
C LEU A 76 2.14 -5.05 12.23
N GLU A 77 2.86 -4.44 11.28
CA GLU A 77 2.48 -4.44 9.86
C GLU A 77 2.31 -5.86 9.34
N PHE A 78 3.27 -6.74 9.66
CA PHE A 78 3.22 -8.14 9.28
C PHE A 78 1.99 -8.86 9.85
N LEU A 79 1.71 -8.65 11.14
CA LEU A 79 0.58 -9.25 11.84
C LEU A 79 -0.76 -8.85 11.22
N VAL A 80 -0.97 -7.55 10.98
CA VAL A 80 -2.25 -7.05 10.45
C VAL A 80 -2.42 -7.34 8.96
N GLU A 81 -1.32 -7.37 8.19
CA GLU A 81 -1.34 -7.81 6.80
C GLU A 81 -1.82 -9.26 6.70
N LYS A 82 -1.34 -10.13 7.60
CA LYS A 82 -1.80 -11.51 7.65
C LYS A 82 -3.26 -11.64 8.10
N GLY A 83 -3.68 -10.89 9.11
CA GLY A 83 -5.10 -10.80 9.49
C GLY A 83 -6.00 -10.33 8.34
N ALA A 84 -5.49 -9.45 7.47
CA ALA A 84 -6.19 -8.97 6.29
C ALA A 84 -6.22 -10.00 5.14
N GLN A 85 -5.23 -10.89 5.03
CA GLN A 85 -5.22 -12.00 4.06
C GLN A 85 -6.19 -13.11 4.47
N LEU A 86 -6.32 -13.35 5.77
CA LEU A 86 -7.15 -14.40 6.36
C LEU A 86 -8.58 -13.96 6.63
N SER A 87 -9.11 -13.06 5.80
CA SER A 87 -10.39 -12.38 6.06
C SER A 87 -11.50 -13.33 6.51
N ASP A 88 -12.30 -12.87 7.47
CA ASP A 88 -13.48 -13.61 7.90
C ASP A 88 -14.53 -13.72 6.78
N SER A 89 -15.64 -14.41 7.04
CA SER A 89 -16.73 -14.56 6.07
C SER A 89 -17.35 -13.24 5.61
N GLY A 90 -17.13 -12.14 6.34
CA GLY A 90 -17.56 -10.78 5.98
C GLY A 90 -16.54 -10.01 5.14
N GLY A 91 -15.39 -10.61 4.80
CA GLY A 91 -14.30 -9.91 4.10
C GLY A 91 -13.52 -8.95 4.98
N MET A 92 -13.72 -8.99 6.30
CA MET A 92 -13.08 -8.11 7.27
C MET A 92 -11.72 -8.66 7.69
N ASN A 93 -10.86 -7.83 8.29
CA ASN A 93 -9.65 -8.34 8.93
C ASN A 93 -10.02 -9.32 10.06
N ALA A 94 -9.48 -10.54 10.05
CA ALA A 94 -9.78 -11.55 11.07
C ALA A 94 -9.38 -11.12 12.50
N LEU A 95 -8.47 -10.16 12.63
CA LEU A 95 -8.02 -9.59 13.90
C LEU A 95 -8.78 -8.33 14.29
N HIS A 96 -9.79 -7.88 13.52
CA HIS A 96 -10.41 -6.58 13.75
C HIS A 96 -10.94 -6.41 15.19
N GLN A 97 -11.65 -7.40 15.71
CA GLN A 97 -12.21 -7.35 17.07
C GLN A 97 -11.12 -7.19 18.14
N VAL A 98 -10.06 -8.01 18.10
CA VAL A 98 -8.98 -7.96 19.08
C VAL A 98 -8.15 -6.68 18.99
N LEU A 99 -8.03 -6.10 17.79
CA LEU A 99 -7.39 -4.81 17.55
C LEU A 99 -8.21 -3.66 18.13
N THR A 100 -9.54 -3.73 18.03
CA THR A 100 -10.48 -2.78 18.63
C THR A 100 -10.48 -2.88 20.16
N ASP A 101 -10.65 -4.08 20.72
CA ASP A 101 -10.72 -4.31 22.18
C ASP A 101 -9.42 -3.97 22.92
N SER A 102 -8.31 -3.90 22.19
CA SER A 102 -7.01 -3.50 22.74
C SER A 102 -6.73 -2.00 22.63
N ASN A 103 -7.60 -1.23 21.96
CA ASN A 103 -7.40 0.17 21.57
C ASN A 103 -6.17 0.40 20.68
N LEU A 104 -5.72 -0.62 19.95
CA LEU A 104 -4.55 -0.51 19.09
C LEU A 104 -4.86 0.30 17.82
N ILE A 105 -6.08 0.15 17.28
CA ILE A 105 -6.54 0.96 16.14
C ILE A 105 -6.47 2.45 16.47
N GLU A 106 -7.07 2.87 17.58
CA GLU A 106 -7.07 4.27 18.04
C GLU A 106 -5.64 4.82 18.23
N LYS A 107 -4.73 3.99 18.78
CA LYS A 107 -3.32 4.36 18.94
C LYS A 107 -2.64 4.61 17.59
N VAL A 108 -2.85 3.74 16.60
CA VAL A 108 -2.28 3.92 15.25
C VAL A 108 -2.87 5.16 14.57
N GLN A 109 -4.18 5.41 14.69
CA GLN A 109 -4.82 6.62 14.17
C GLN A 109 -4.16 7.89 14.72
N LYS A 110 -3.97 7.97 16.05
CA LYS A 110 -3.29 9.10 16.69
C LYS A 110 -1.87 9.28 16.17
N LEU A 111 -1.12 8.19 15.98
CA LEU A 111 0.23 8.25 15.43
C LEU A 111 0.25 8.77 13.98
N ILE A 112 -0.70 8.36 13.12
CA ILE A 112 -0.81 8.88 11.75
C ILE A 112 -1.01 10.40 11.76
N LEU A 113 -1.92 10.89 12.59
CA LEU A 113 -2.25 12.32 12.67
C LEU A 113 -1.09 13.14 13.27
N GLN A 114 -0.41 12.61 14.29
CA GLN A 114 0.80 13.24 14.84
C GLN A 114 1.92 13.32 13.80
N LYS A 115 2.12 12.25 13.02
CA LYS A 115 3.12 12.20 11.95
C LYS A 115 2.77 13.09 10.75
N ALA A 116 1.49 13.39 10.56
CA ALA A 116 1.05 14.33 9.53
C ALA A 116 1.48 15.78 9.82
N THR A 117 1.65 16.16 11.09
CA THR A 117 2.02 17.52 11.50
C THR A 117 3.52 17.69 11.79
N ASP A 118 4.28 16.59 11.89
CA ASP A 118 5.73 16.60 12.08
C ASP A 118 6.44 16.99 10.77
N LYS A 119 7.06 18.18 10.75
CA LYS A 119 7.78 18.71 9.58
C LYS A 119 8.88 17.77 9.09
N GLN A 120 9.53 17.03 9.97
CA GLN A 120 10.61 16.13 9.59
C GLN A 120 10.07 14.89 8.86
N ASP A 121 8.92 14.37 9.29
CA ASP A 121 8.25 13.24 8.64
C ASP A 121 7.52 13.63 7.33
N GLN A 122 7.29 14.92 7.10
CA GLN A 122 6.77 15.42 5.83
C GLN A 122 7.82 15.44 4.71
N ILE A 123 9.12 15.38 5.02
CA ILE A 123 10.19 15.33 4.02
C ILE A 123 10.29 13.91 3.45
N ILE A 124 10.00 13.77 2.16
CA ILE A 124 10.08 12.47 1.46
C ILE A 124 11.48 12.29 0.88
N ILE A 125 12.36 11.62 1.63
CA ILE A 125 13.70 11.23 1.15
C ILE A 125 13.61 10.03 0.20
N SER A 126 12.78 9.04 0.57
CA SER A 126 12.50 7.85 -0.23
C SER A 126 10.98 7.62 -0.24
N PRO A 127 10.35 7.58 -1.43
CA PRO A 127 8.91 7.38 -1.55
C PRO A 127 8.46 6.10 -0.84
N PHE A 128 7.36 6.21 -0.10
CA PHE A 128 6.67 5.15 0.65
C PHE A 128 7.45 4.51 1.80
N ALA A 129 8.69 4.94 2.06
CA ALA A 129 9.56 4.38 3.09
C ALA A 129 9.43 5.06 4.46
N ASN A 130 8.72 6.20 4.55
CA ASN A 130 8.61 6.92 5.82
C ASN A 130 7.65 6.22 6.80
N VAL A 131 7.83 6.53 8.09
CA VAL A 131 7.05 5.95 9.19
C VAL A 131 5.56 6.24 9.04
N GLN A 132 5.19 7.44 8.57
CA GLN A 132 3.79 7.80 8.36
C GLN A 132 3.11 6.87 7.34
N THR A 133 3.75 6.61 6.20
CA THR A 133 3.20 5.72 5.17
C THR A 133 3.11 4.28 5.67
N GLN A 134 4.08 3.81 6.46
CA GLN A 134 4.00 2.50 7.10
C GLN A 134 2.81 2.39 8.07
N LEU A 135 2.60 3.41 8.92
CA LEU A 135 1.44 3.47 9.81
C LEU A 135 0.13 3.49 9.02
N ILE A 136 0.07 4.17 7.88
CA ILE A 136 -1.10 4.15 6.99
C ILE A 136 -1.34 2.74 6.44
N ARG A 137 -0.31 2.02 5.97
CA ARG A 137 -0.47 0.62 5.54
C ARG A 137 -1.01 -0.26 6.65
N VAL A 138 -0.41 -0.17 7.84
CA VAL A 138 -0.86 -0.87 9.05
C VAL A 138 -2.33 -0.58 9.31
N PHE A 139 -2.72 0.69 9.34
CA PHE A 139 -4.09 1.11 9.59
C PHE A 139 -5.08 0.59 8.54
N LEU A 140 -4.76 0.70 7.25
CA LEU A 140 -5.63 0.22 6.18
C LEU A 140 -5.81 -1.29 6.20
N PHE A 141 -4.78 -2.05 6.63
CA PHE A 141 -4.95 -3.48 6.89
C PHE A 141 -5.86 -3.74 8.10
N MET A 142 -5.68 -3.03 9.22
CA MET A 142 -6.54 -3.16 10.41
C MET A 142 -8.01 -2.85 10.12
N MET A 143 -8.26 -1.91 9.21
CA MET A 143 -9.58 -1.43 8.81
C MET A 143 -10.14 -2.13 7.57
N LYS A 144 -9.53 -3.24 7.12
CA LYS A 144 -10.05 -3.98 5.96
C LYS A 144 -11.53 -4.34 6.18
N GLY A 145 -12.38 -3.97 5.23
CA GLY A 145 -13.82 -4.20 5.28
C GLY A 145 -14.60 -3.29 6.25
N GLN A 146 -13.96 -2.27 6.83
CA GLN A 146 -14.58 -1.37 7.81
C GLN A 146 -14.68 0.08 7.29
N PRO A 147 -15.71 0.84 7.70
CA PRO A 147 -15.79 2.27 7.40
C PRO A 147 -14.66 3.03 8.11
N ILE A 148 -14.13 4.06 7.45
CA ILE A 148 -13.07 4.91 7.98
C ILE A 148 -13.59 6.35 8.05
N GLU A 149 -13.32 7.04 9.15
CA GLU A 149 -13.66 8.46 9.28
C GLU A 149 -13.06 9.27 8.12
N LYS A 150 -13.91 10.07 7.46
CA LYS A 150 -13.55 10.83 6.26
C LYS A 150 -12.26 11.64 6.40
N ASN A 151 -12.11 12.39 7.50
CA ASN A 151 -10.93 13.24 7.72
C ASN A 151 -9.63 12.42 7.77
N LEU A 152 -9.67 11.26 8.42
CA LEU A 152 -8.53 10.36 8.52
C LEU A 152 -8.23 9.72 7.17
N LEU A 153 -9.26 9.33 6.42
CA LEU A 153 -9.12 8.76 5.08
C LEU A 153 -8.50 9.77 4.10
N GLU A 154 -8.92 11.04 4.17
CA GLU A 154 -8.34 12.14 3.39
C GLU A 154 -6.87 12.39 3.76
N SER A 155 -6.54 12.35 5.06
CA SER A 155 -5.14 12.43 5.53
C SER A 155 -4.27 11.31 4.96
N CYS A 156 -4.79 10.07 4.97
CA CYS A 156 -4.12 8.91 4.38
C CYS A 156 -3.92 9.11 2.87
N SER A 157 -4.98 9.50 2.15
CA SER A 157 -4.94 9.75 0.70
C SER A 157 -3.92 10.82 0.33
N SER A 158 -3.87 11.93 1.08
CA SER A 158 -2.90 13.01 0.85
C SER A 158 -1.45 12.55 1.06
N ASN A 159 -1.17 11.71 2.07
CA ASN A 159 0.17 11.13 2.23
C ASN A 159 0.53 10.21 1.05
N VAL A 160 -0.39 9.33 0.62
CA VAL A 160 -0.14 8.45 -0.54
C VAL A 160 0.10 9.26 -1.81
N GLU A 161 -0.69 10.31 -2.02
CA GLU A 161 -0.53 11.22 -3.16
C GLU A 161 0.85 11.86 -3.21
N ARG A 162 1.31 12.44 -2.09
CA ARG A 162 2.66 13.03 -2.01
C ARG A 162 3.76 12.02 -2.34
N ASN A 163 3.60 10.77 -1.89
CA ASN A 163 4.56 9.70 -2.19
C ASN A 163 4.50 9.26 -3.67
N ILE A 164 3.32 9.27 -4.28
CA ILE A 164 3.16 9.03 -5.73
C ILE A 164 3.90 10.10 -6.53
N VAL A 165 3.71 11.38 -6.20
CA VAL A 165 4.39 12.50 -6.87
C VAL A 165 5.92 12.39 -6.67
N ALA A 166 6.37 12.08 -5.45
CA ALA A 166 7.79 11.89 -5.17
C ALA A 166 8.39 10.71 -5.96
N LEU A 167 7.65 9.60 -6.13
CA LEU A 167 8.08 8.47 -6.94
C LEU A 167 8.19 8.85 -8.42
N GLN A 168 7.23 9.60 -8.95
CA GLN A 168 7.27 10.10 -10.33
C GLN A 168 8.47 11.00 -10.58
N ASN A 169 8.76 11.91 -9.65
CA ASN A 169 9.94 12.79 -9.75
C ASN A 169 11.22 11.96 -9.69
N MET A 170 11.34 11.02 -8.74
CA MET A 170 12.49 10.12 -8.66
C MET A 170 12.70 9.33 -9.96
N ILE A 171 11.62 8.86 -10.59
CA ILE A 171 11.66 8.17 -11.88
C ILE A 171 12.14 9.09 -13.00
N LYS A 172 11.57 10.30 -13.09
CA LYS A 172 11.92 11.30 -14.12
C LYS A 172 13.35 11.80 -13.98
N ASP A 173 13.84 12.03 -12.77
CA ASP A 173 15.17 12.55 -12.51
C ASP A 173 16.26 11.51 -12.82
N LYS A 174 16.01 10.24 -12.47
CA LYS A 174 17.00 9.16 -12.65
C LYS A 174 17.06 8.59 -14.07
N TYR A 175 15.95 8.56 -14.79
CA TYR A 175 15.84 7.76 -16.02
C TYR A 175 15.67 8.57 -17.31
N GLN A 176 16.29 9.76 -17.40
CA GLN A 176 16.52 10.45 -18.68
C GLN A 176 17.70 9.86 -19.50
N LEU A 177 18.20 8.69 -19.12
CA LEU A 177 19.39 8.05 -19.69
C LEU A 177 19.05 7.08 -20.83
N THR A 178 20.05 6.70 -21.62
CA THR A 178 19.92 5.65 -22.64
C THR A 178 19.52 4.29 -22.02
N PHE A 179 18.74 3.49 -22.74
CA PHE A 179 18.14 2.24 -22.24
C PHE A 179 19.16 1.26 -21.59
N GLU A 180 20.33 1.10 -22.19
CA GLU A 180 21.40 0.22 -21.67
C GLU A 180 21.96 0.71 -20.33
N LYS A 181 22.11 2.03 -20.18
CA LYS A 181 22.56 2.66 -18.93
C LYS A 181 21.49 2.53 -17.85
N GLN A 182 20.20 2.65 -18.22
CA GLN A 182 19.09 2.41 -17.30
C GLN A 182 19.09 0.99 -16.73
N ILE A 183 19.29 -0.05 -17.56
CA ILE A 183 19.33 -1.45 -17.10
C ILE A 183 20.43 -1.66 -16.06
N LYS A 184 21.64 -1.15 -16.34
CA LYS A 184 22.80 -1.32 -15.46
C LYS A 184 22.59 -0.62 -14.13
N GLU A 185 22.09 0.61 -14.15
CA GLU A 185 21.86 1.41 -12.95
C GLU A 185 20.66 0.89 -12.15
N PHE A 186 19.56 0.49 -12.79
CA PHE A 186 18.38 -0.04 -12.10
C PHE A 186 18.69 -1.30 -11.29
N ARG A 187 19.49 -2.24 -11.83
CA ARG A 187 19.89 -3.45 -11.09
C ARG A 187 20.71 -3.16 -9.83
N GLN A 188 21.28 -1.97 -9.71
CA GLN A 188 22.09 -1.56 -8.58
C GLN A 188 21.36 -0.55 -7.67
N ASP A 189 20.23 0.02 -8.13
CA ASP A 189 19.48 1.05 -7.43
C ASP A 189 18.47 0.45 -6.44
N LYS A 190 19.01 -0.03 -5.32
CA LYS A 190 18.22 -0.54 -4.19
C LYS A 190 17.19 0.46 -3.65
N VAL A 191 17.46 1.77 -3.79
CA VAL A 191 16.54 2.81 -3.31
C VAL A 191 15.30 2.87 -4.18
N MET A 192 15.48 2.87 -5.51
CA MET A 192 14.35 2.81 -6.46
C MET A 192 13.57 1.50 -6.30
N GLU A 193 14.27 0.36 -6.23
CA GLU A 193 13.61 -0.94 -6.04
C GLU A 193 12.78 -0.97 -4.75
N ASN A 194 13.32 -0.50 -3.63
CA ASN A 194 12.58 -0.42 -2.37
C ASN A 194 11.39 0.54 -2.48
N ALA A 195 11.55 1.71 -3.10
CA ALA A 195 10.46 2.66 -3.29
C ALA A 195 9.31 2.06 -4.12
N LEU A 196 9.63 1.29 -5.16
CA LEU A 196 8.64 0.57 -5.97
C LEU A 196 7.93 -0.51 -5.14
N ILE A 197 8.67 -1.34 -4.41
CA ILE A 197 8.10 -2.41 -3.57
C ILE A 197 7.14 -1.83 -2.51
N GLN A 198 7.57 -0.77 -1.81
CA GLN A 198 6.75 -0.11 -0.79
C GLN A 198 5.54 0.61 -1.42
N GLY A 199 5.71 1.21 -2.60
CA GLY A 199 4.63 1.80 -3.37
C GLY A 199 3.57 0.77 -3.77
N ILE A 200 3.98 -0.37 -4.33
CA ILE A 200 3.11 -1.50 -4.69
C ILE A 200 2.34 -1.98 -3.46
N LYS A 201 3.02 -2.19 -2.33
CA LYS A 201 2.39 -2.62 -1.08
C LYS A 201 1.34 -1.61 -0.60
N THR A 202 1.66 -0.32 -0.65
CA THR A 202 0.76 0.77 -0.26
C THR A 202 -0.45 0.89 -1.19
N LEU A 203 -0.27 0.67 -2.50
CA LEU A 203 -1.39 0.65 -3.44
C LEU A 203 -2.29 -0.56 -3.20
N TYR A 204 -1.73 -1.74 -2.96
CA TYR A 204 -2.56 -2.90 -2.63
C TYR A 204 -3.34 -2.74 -1.33
N THR A 205 -2.82 -2.01 -0.33
CA THR A 205 -3.58 -1.77 0.92
C THR A 205 -4.82 -0.91 0.68
N LEU A 206 -4.80 0.00 -0.30
CA LEU A 206 -5.99 0.78 -0.66
C LEU A 206 -7.12 -0.07 -1.25
N ASN A 207 -6.84 -1.26 -1.79
CA ASN A 207 -7.89 -2.19 -2.24
C ASN A 207 -8.64 -2.87 -1.10
N ASN A 208 -8.13 -2.77 0.13
CA ASN A 208 -8.77 -3.38 1.29
C ASN A 208 -9.87 -2.49 1.90
N ILE A 209 -10.02 -1.24 1.44
CA ILE A 209 -11.05 -0.34 1.96
C ILE A 209 -12.42 -0.66 1.34
N THR A 210 -13.48 -0.31 2.05
CA THR A 210 -14.85 -0.52 1.58
C THR A 210 -15.17 0.31 0.34
N SER A 211 -16.22 -0.09 -0.41
CA SER A 211 -16.70 0.71 -1.55
C SER A 211 -17.10 2.13 -1.14
N GLU A 212 -17.60 2.33 0.08
CA GLU A 212 -17.95 3.66 0.61
C GLU A 212 -16.72 4.53 0.81
N ASN A 213 -15.69 4.01 1.49
CA ASN A 213 -14.40 4.68 1.65
C ASN A 213 -13.79 5.04 0.28
N MET A 214 -13.83 4.11 -0.68
CA MET A 214 -13.33 4.36 -2.03
C MET A 214 -14.10 5.49 -2.73
N THR A 215 -15.42 5.55 -2.54
CA THR A 215 -16.28 6.61 -3.11
C THR A 215 -15.93 7.98 -2.54
N HIS A 216 -15.63 8.09 -1.24
CA HIS A 216 -15.16 9.36 -0.67
C HIS A 216 -13.86 9.86 -1.30
N LEU A 217 -13.00 8.93 -1.73
CA LEU A 217 -11.72 9.25 -2.33
C LEU A 217 -11.80 9.56 -3.84
N THR A 218 -12.92 9.33 -4.53
CA THR A 218 -12.99 9.57 -5.99
C THR A 218 -12.83 11.05 -6.38
N ASN A 219 -13.17 11.95 -5.46
CA ASN A 219 -13.08 13.40 -5.68
C ASN A 219 -11.74 13.98 -5.21
N ASN A 220 -10.88 13.17 -4.56
CA ASN A 220 -9.53 13.57 -4.20
C ASN A 220 -8.64 13.70 -5.45
N SER A 221 -7.47 14.30 -5.28
CA SER A 221 -6.44 14.41 -6.31
C SER A 221 -5.68 13.10 -6.54
N LEU A 222 -5.65 12.19 -5.56
CA LEU A 222 -4.95 10.90 -5.66
C LEU A 222 -5.30 10.08 -6.94
N PRO A 223 -6.58 9.83 -7.28
CA PRO A 223 -6.91 9.13 -8.53
C PRO A 223 -6.34 9.83 -9.78
N LYS A 224 -6.34 11.17 -9.81
CA LYS A 224 -5.78 11.94 -10.92
C LYS A 224 -4.26 11.80 -11.00
N GLN A 225 -3.56 11.80 -9.87
CA GLN A 225 -2.12 11.54 -9.85
C GLN A 225 -1.78 10.13 -10.34
N LEU A 226 -2.60 9.14 -9.99
CA LEU A 226 -2.43 7.76 -10.46
C LEU A 226 -2.63 7.61 -11.97
N LEU A 227 -3.49 8.41 -12.61
CA LEU A 227 -3.69 8.37 -14.06
C LEU A 227 -2.42 8.73 -14.85
N THR A 228 -1.49 9.49 -14.28
CA THR A 228 -0.23 9.82 -14.97
C THR A 228 0.64 8.59 -15.26
N PHE A 229 0.48 7.48 -14.50
CA PHE A 229 1.19 6.22 -14.76
C PHE A 229 0.70 5.49 -16.02
N ILE A 230 -0.44 5.89 -16.60
CA ILE A 230 -0.87 5.38 -17.91
C ILE A 230 0.21 5.65 -18.98
N HIS A 231 0.97 6.72 -18.80
CA HIS A 231 2.03 7.16 -19.72
C HIS A 231 3.35 6.41 -19.55
N PHE A 232 3.45 5.51 -18.57
CA PHE A 232 4.62 4.65 -18.43
C PHE A 232 4.71 3.70 -19.61
N ASN A 233 5.83 3.75 -20.32
CA ASN A 233 6.11 2.87 -21.45
C ASN A 233 4.96 2.82 -22.47
N CYS A 234 4.29 3.95 -22.69
CA CYS A 234 3.32 4.05 -23.78
C CYS A 234 4.05 3.88 -25.12
N LEU A 235 3.33 3.45 -26.16
CA LEU A 235 3.95 3.13 -27.44
C LEU A 235 4.37 4.41 -28.18
N ASP A 236 5.56 4.37 -28.77
CA ASP A 236 6.14 5.50 -29.51
C ASP A 236 5.21 6.03 -30.61
N LYS A 237 4.42 5.15 -31.25
CA LYS A 237 3.42 5.53 -32.27
C LYS A 237 2.33 6.49 -31.78
N LEU A 238 2.18 6.68 -30.46
CA LEU A 238 1.21 7.61 -29.88
C LEU A 238 1.75 9.04 -29.78
N ASN A 239 3.05 9.27 -30.02
CA ASN A 239 3.71 10.59 -29.91
C ASN A 239 3.37 11.31 -28.58
N CYS A 240 3.31 10.55 -27.48
CA CYS A 240 2.87 11.07 -26.19
C CYS A 240 3.97 11.93 -25.55
N GLU A 241 3.71 13.23 -25.40
CA GLU A 241 4.63 14.17 -24.73
C GLU A 241 4.85 13.85 -23.25
N GLN A 242 3.89 13.15 -22.63
CA GLN A 242 3.96 12.74 -21.23
C GLN A 242 4.61 11.36 -21.04
N GLN A 243 5.15 10.77 -22.11
CA GLN A 243 5.76 9.44 -22.08
C GLN A 243 6.90 9.36 -21.07
N ILE A 244 6.87 8.34 -20.23
CA ILE A 244 7.96 8.00 -19.32
C ILE A 244 8.51 6.64 -19.74
N LYS A 245 9.69 6.64 -20.37
CA LYS A 245 10.38 5.41 -20.80
C LYS A 245 11.17 4.84 -19.63
N LEU A 246 10.70 3.71 -19.12
CA LEU A 246 11.34 2.94 -18.08
C LEU A 246 11.65 1.53 -18.57
N THR A 247 12.83 1.03 -18.27
CA THR A 247 13.12 -0.40 -18.42
C THR A 247 12.06 -1.22 -17.64
N ILE A 248 11.38 -2.13 -18.34
CA ILE A 248 10.41 -3.03 -17.72
C ILE A 248 11.16 -4.08 -16.89
N THR A 249 11.28 -3.80 -15.60
CA THR A 249 11.69 -4.78 -14.58
C THR A 249 10.46 -5.34 -13.88
N ARG A 250 10.63 -6.42 -13.10
CA ARG A 250 9.52 -7.03 -12.36
C ARG A 250 8.82 -6.02 -11.41
N PRO A 251 9.54 -5.20 -10.61
CA PRO A 251 8.90 -4.15 -9.80
C PRO A 251 8.14 -3.12 -10.63
N VAL A 252 8.65 -2.68 -11.78
CA VAL A 252 7.96 -1.71 -12.66
C VAL A 252 6.66 -2.32 -13.21
N ALA A 253 6.69 -3.58 -13.66
CA ALA A 253 5.49 -4.27 -14.13
C ALA A 253 4.45 -4.42 -13.01
N TYR A 254 4.86 -4.77 -11.80
CA TYR A 254 3.97 -4.88 -10.65
C TYR A 254 3.39 -3.54 -10.21
N LEU A 255 4.16 -2.45 -10.31
CA LEU A 255 3.63 -1.11 -10.09
C LEU A 255 2.52 -0.77 -11.08
N ILE A 256 2.72 -1.04 -12.38
CA ILE A 256 1.71 -0.80 -13.41
C ILE A 256 0.42 -1.56 -13.08
N VAL A 257 0.53 -2.85 -12.73
CA VAL A 257 -0.63 -3.68 -12.35
C VAL A 257 -1.33 -3.11 -11.11
N ALA A 258 -0.58 -2.76 -10.05
CA ALA A 258 -1.15 -2.19 -8.83
C ALA A 258 -1.89 -0.86 -9.08
N VAL A 259 -1.33 0.01 -9.94
CA VAL A 259 -1.97 1.26 -10.32
C VAL A 259 -3.24 1.01 -11.15
N MET A 260 -3.20 0.12 -12.14
CA MET A 260 -4.38 -0.21 -12.94
C MET A 260 -5.51 -0.79 -12.07
N HIS A 261 -5.15 -1.67 -11.13
CA HIS A 261 -6.10 -2.25 -10.20
C HIS A 261 -6.80 -1.18 -9.35
N ILE A 262 -6.04 -0.21 -8.81
CA ILE A 262 -6.63 0.89 -8.02
C ILE A 262 -7.45 1.85 -8.89
N LEU A 263 -6.98 2.17 -10.10
CA LEU A 263 -7.73 3.01 -11.03
C LEU A 263 -9.07 2.35 -11.43
N ASN A 264 -9.13 1.02 -11.54
CA ASN A 264 -10.38 0.29 -11.73
C ASN A 264 -11.36 0.52 -10.59
N SER A 265 -10.87 0.39 -9.35
CA SER A 265 -11.65 0.63 -8.15
C SER A 265 -12.23 2.05 -8.15
N PHE A 266 -11.45 3.07 -8.49
CA PHE A 266 -11.93 4.46 -8.54
C PHE A 266 -12.89 4.74 -9.70
N THR A 267 -12.55 4.33 -10.93
CA THR A 267 -13.35 4.63 -12.12
C THR A 267 -14.70 3.93 -12.12
N SER A 268 -14.80 2.76 -11.49
CA SER A 268 -16.10 2.10 -11.27
C SER A 268 -17.07 2.92 -10.41
N LYS A 269 -16.58 3.95 -9.70
CA LYS A 269 -17.35 4.77 -8.76
C LYS A 269 -17.51 6.23 -9.18
N SER A 270 -16.82 6.68 -10.25
CA SER A 270 -16.84 8.09 -10.64
C SER A 270 -16.79 8.28 -12.15
N VAL A 271 -17.94 8.65 -12.73
CA VAL A 271 -18.04 9.03 -14.15
C VAL A 271 -17.21 10.28 -14.44
N ALA A 272 -17.15 11.23 -13.51
CA ALA A 272 -16.31 12.42 -13.66
C ALA A 272 -14.83 12.05 -13.82
N LEU A 273 -14.36 11.05 -13.07
CA LEU A 273 -13.00 10.54 -13.21
C LEU A 273 -12.79 9.81 -14.55
N CYS A 274 -13.76 9.04 -15.02
CA CYS A 274 -13.67 8.40 -16.35
C CYS A 274 -13.53 9.44 -17.46
N LYS A 275 -14.36 10.48 -17.45
CA LYS A 275 -14.29 11.60 -18.42
C LYS A 275 -12.95 12.31 -18.33
N TYR A 276 -12.46 12.57 -17.11
CA TYR A 276 -11.14 13.17 -16.92
C TYR A 276 -10.03 12.29 -17.51
N ALA A 277 -10.06 10.97 -17.26
CA ALA A 277 -9.07 10.03 -17.80
C ALA A 277 -9.07 9.99 -19.34
N GLU A 278 -10.25 10.02 -19.96
CA GLU A 278 -10.35 10.08 -21.42
C GLU A 278 -9.87 11.41 -21.99
N GLN A 279 -10.38 12.53 -21.47
CA GLN A 279 -10.14 13.85 -22.04
C GLN A 279 -8.71 14.35 -21.79
N GLN A 280 -8.13 14.05 -20.62
CA GLN A 280 -6.83 14.60 -20.21
C GLN A 280 -5.68 13.63 -20.43
N HIS A 281 -5.94 12.32 -20.41
CA HIS A 281 -4.90 11.30 -20.55
C HIS A 281 -5.04 10.46 -21.82
N ASN A 282 -6.08 10.66 -22.63
CA ASN A 282 -6.38 9.84 -23.80
C ASN A 282 -6.25 8.34 -23.49
N VAL A 283 -6.85 7.93 -22.36
CA VAL A 283 -6.62 6.63 -21.74
C VAL A 283 -6.97 5.46 -22.68
N ILE A 284 -8.01 5.62 -23.50
CA ILE A 284 -8.45 4.61 -24.47
C ILE A 284 -7.32 4.30 -25.44
N ALA A 285 -6.69 5.34 -26.03
CA ALA A 285 -5.60 5.15 -26.96
C ALA A 285 -4.40 4.46 -26.30
N HIS A 286 -4.00 4.94 -25.11
CA HIS A 286 -2.83 4.41 -24.40
C HIS A 286 -2.99 2.94 -24.00
N ILE A 287 -4.11 2.60 -23.36
CA ILE A 287 -4.37 1.25 -22.85
C ILE A 287 -4.62 0.28 -24.00
N SER A 288 -5.43 0.67 -25.00
CA SER A 288 -5.67 -0.17 -26.18
C SER A 288 -4.37 -0.50 -26.90
N ALA A 289 -3.51 0.51 -27.11
CA ALA A 289 -2.26 0.31 -27.82
C ALA A 289 -1.34 -0.66 -27.07
N ARG A 290 -1.27 -0.57 -25.74
CA ARG A 290 -0.51 -1.50 -24.90
C ARG A 290 -1.05 -2.94 -24.97
N ILE A 291 -2.35 -3.13 -24.86
CA ILE A 291 -3.00 -4.45 -25.03
C ILE A 291 -2.66 -5.04 -26.40
N TRP A 292 -2.80 -4.26 -27.47
CA TRP A 292 -2.50 -4.70 -28.83
C TRP A 292 -1.04 -5.09 -29.03
N ALA A 293 -0.08 -4.37 -28.44
CA ALA A 293 1.34 -4.72 -28.52
C ALA A 293 1.71 -5.99 -27.75
N ASN A 294 0.95 -6.33 -26.71
CA ASN A 294 1.20 -7.51 -25.88
C ASN A 294 0.43 -8.76 -26.33
N ARG A 295 -0.66 -8.58 -27.11
CA ARG A 295 -1.48 -9.68 -27.65
C ARG A 295 -0.69 -10.73 -28.44
N PRO A 296 0.25 -10.40 -29.36
CA PRO A 296 1.06 -11.40 -30.06
C PRO A 296 1.98 -12.20 -29.13
N LYS A 297 2.29 -11.67 -27.95
CA LYS A 297 3.14 -12.30 -26.93
C LYS A 297 2.34 -13.17 -25.95
N GLY A 298 1.02 -13.25 -26.11
CA GLY A 298 0.13 -13.94 -25.16
C GLY A 298 0.03 -13.25 -23.80
N ILE A 299 0.48 -12.00 -23.68
CA ILE A 299 0.45 -11.24 -22.43
C ILE A 299 -0.80 -10.35 -22.47
N ILE A 300 -1.81 -10.68 -21.67
CA ILE A 300 -2.98 -9.82 -21.45
C ILE A 300 -3.03 -9.53 -19.96
N ILE A 301 -3.04 -8.24 -19.59
CA ILE A 301 -3.22 -7.80 -18.21
C ILE A 301 -4.73 -7.61 -18.00
N PRO A 302 -5.42 -8.46 -17.22
CA PRO A 302 -6.87 -8.37 -17.04
C PRO A 302 -7.33 -7.00 -16.52
N GLU A 303 -6.54 -6.38 -15.65
CA GLU A 303 -6.81 -5.07 -15.08
C GLU A 303 -6.89 -3.98 -16.15
N GLU A 304 -6.09 -4.06 -17.22
CA GLU A 304 -6.11 -3.09 -18.32
C GLU A 304 -7.41 -3.19 -19.14
N LEU A 305 -7.90 -4.42 -19.37
CA LEU A 305 -9.17 -4.66 -20.05
C LEU A 305 -10.36 -4.18 -19.21
N GLN A 306 -10.35 -4.48 -17.91
CA GLN A 306 -11.39 -4.02 -17.01
C GLN A 306 -11.41 -2.49 -16.92
N PHE A 307 -10.24 -1.87 -16.91
CA PHE A 307 -10.12 -0.41 -16.91
C PHE A 307 -10.73 0.21 -18.14
N LEU A 308 -10.35 -0.30 -19.31
CA LEU A 308 -10.90 0.15 -20.58
C LEU A 308 -12.42 -0.03 -20.63
N THR A 309 -12.92 -1.15 -20.11
CA THR A 309 -14.37 -1.44 -20.04
C THR A 309 -15.09 -0.43 -19.15
N ASN A 310 -14.54 -0.09 -17.98
CA ASN A 310 -15.11 0.92 -17.09
C ASN A 310 -15.22 2.29 -17.77
N ILE A 311 -14.16 2.71 -18.49
CA ILE A 311 -14.17 3.97 -19.24
C ILE A 311 -15.25 3.95 -20.33
N LEU A 312 -15.25 2.93 -21.20
CA LEU A 312 -16.17 2.84 -22.35
C LEU A 312 -17.64 2.77 -21.90
N THR A 313 -17.95 1.95 -20.89
CA THR A 313 -19.32 1.81 -20.38
C THR A 313 -19.83 3.07 -19.70
N SER A 314 -18.95 3.83 -19.02
CA SER A 314 -19.33 5.10 -18.41
C SER A 314 -19.71 6.16 -19.44
N ASN A 315 -19.05 6.15 -20.61
CA ASN A 315 -19.33 7.09 -21.69
C ASN A 315 -20.64 6.77 -22.42
N GLN A 316 -20.99 5.48 -22.54
CA GLN A 316 -22.25 5.06 -23.17
C GLN A 316 -23.49 5.43 -22.34
N LYS A 317 -23.41 5.49 -21.01
CA LYS A 317 -24.54 5.87 -20.14
C LYS A 317 -24.97 7.34 -20.25
N HIS A 318 -24.26 8.13 -21.06
CA HIS A 318 -24.50 9.56 -21.24
C HIS A 318 -24.75 9.97 -22.70
N LEU A 319 -24.94 8.99 -23.59
CA LEU A 319 -25.46 9.15 -24.95
C LEU A 319 -26.94 8.72 -24.97
#